data_AF-A0A644XAW1-F1
#
_entry.id   AF-A0A644XAW1-F1
#
_cell.length_a   1.000
_cell.length_b   1.000
_cell.length_c   1.000
_cell.angle_alpha   90.00
_cell.angle_beta   90.00
_cell.angle_gamma   90.00
#
_symmetry.space_group_name_H-M   'P 1'
#
loop_
_entity.id
_entity.type
_entity.pdbx_description
1 polymer ?
#
loop_
_entity_poly.entity_id
_entity_poly.type
_entity_poly.pdbx_seq_one_letter_code
_entity_poly.pdbx_strand_id
1 'polypeptide(L)' 'MRNADVHERFKISGIKKWLCAEKLGISDVAFSKKLRMELSPEEKKKIFEIIEELKNENVN' A
#
# COMPACT_ATOMS: atom_id res chain seq x y z
N MET A 1 -2.94 -15.90 0.94
CA MET A 1 -3.60 -14.57 1.03
C MET A 1 -3.62 -13.95 -0.36
N ARG A 2 -4.71 -13.29 -0.75
CA ARG A 2 -4.71 -12.42 -1.93
C ARG A 2 -3.79 -11.23 -1.65
N ASN A 3 -3.04 -10.78 -2.65
CA ASN A 3 -2.12 -9.65 -2.56
C ASN A 3 -1.00 -9.82 -1.51
N ALA A 4 -0.47 -11.04 -1.37
CA ALA A 4 0.63 -11.32 -0.44
C ALA A 4 1.86 -10.43 -0.68
N ASP A 5 2.19 -10.14 -1.94
CA ASP A 5 3.30 -9.26 -2.33
C ASP A 5 3.14 -7.84 -1.77
N VAL A 6 1.90 -7.33 -1.76
CA VAL A 6 1.58 -6.01 -1.21
C VAL A 6 1.79 -6.00 0.30
N HIS A 7 1.30 -7.04 0.98
CA HIS A 7 1.51 -7.19 2.43
C HIS A 7 2.98 -7.31 2.81
N GLU A 8 3.76 -8.03 2.02
CA GLU A 8 5.20 -8.19 2.21
C GLU A 8 5.93 -6.87 2.01
N ARG A 9 5.59 -6.10 0.97
CA ARG A 9 6.18 -4.77 0.75
C ARG A 9 5.89 -3.81 1.89
N PHE A 10 4.67 -3.80 2.43
CA PHE A 10 4.37 -3.01 3.63
C PHE A 10 5.20 -3.44 4.84
N LYS A 11 5.40 -4.75 5.05
CA LYS A 11 6.27 -5.26 6.12
C LYS A 11 7.72 -4.86 5.95
N ILE A 12 8.28 -5.01 4.74
CA ILE A 12 9.68 -4.69 4.43
C ILE A 12 9.94 -3.19 4.57
N SER A 13 9.02 -2.36 4.07
CA SER A 13 9.17 -0.91 4.13
C SER A 13 8.89 -0.33 5.52
N GLY A 14 8.24 -1.08 6.43
CA GLY A 14 7.82 -0.58 7.74
C GLY A 14 6.71 0.48 7.69
N ILE A 15 6.16 0.75 6.50
CA ILE A 15 5.12 1.76 6.27
C ILE A 15 3.76 1.21 6.71
N LYS A 16 2.98 2.06 7.38
CA LYS A 16 1.62 1.70 7.79
C LYS A 16 0.66 1.82 6.61
N LYS A 17 -0.24 0.85 6.48
CA LYS A 17 -1.23 0.76 5.37
C LYS A 17 -2.12 2.00 5.23
N TRP A 18 -2.50 2.61 6.35
CA TRP A 18 -3.32 3.83 6.36
C TRP A 18 -2.61 5.02 5.70
N LEU A 19 -1.29 5.09 5.77
CA LEU A 19 -0.48 6.14 5.15
C LEU A 19 -0.57 6.07 3.61
N CYS A 20 -0.56 4.84 3.07
CA CYS A 20 -0.80 4.61 1.65
C CYS A 20 -2.25 4.95 1.28
N ALA A 21 -3.22 4.62 2.14
CA ALA A 21 -4.62 4.99 1.93
C ALA A 21 -4.80 6.51 1.85
N GLU A 22 -4.14 7.28 2.73
CA GLU A 22 -4.14 8.74 2.71
C GLU A 22 -3.55 9.32 1.42
N LYS A 23 -2.39 8.82 0.97
CA LYS A 23 -1.80 9.20 -0.33
C LYS A 23 -2.69 8.84 -1.52
N LEU A 24 -3.43 7.73 -1.45
CA LEU A 24 -4.43 7.37 -2.46
C LEU A 24 -5.70 8.24 -2.39
N GLY A 25 -5.87 9.05 -1.34
CA GLY A 25 -7.10 9.83 -1.11
C GLY A 25 -8.30 8.97 -0.73
N ILE A 26 -8.06 7.79 -0.15
CA ILE A 26 -9.12 6.84 0.27
C ILE A 26 -9.02 6.54 1.76
N SER A 27 -10.14 6.11 2.35
CA SER A 27 -10.14 5.68 3.75
C SER A 27 -9.42 4.34 3.95
N ASP A 28 -8.82 4.13 5.12
CA ASP A 28 -8.21 2.84 5.52
C ASP A 28 -9.17 1.65 5.32
N VAL A 29 -10.45 1.85 5.64
CA VAL A 29 -11.49 0.83 5.45
C VAL A 29 -11.65 0.43 3.98
N ALA A 30 -11.63 1.41 3.07
CA ALA A 30 -11.70 1.18 1.63
C ALA A 30 -10.44 0.49 1.12
N PHE A 31 -9.27 0.88 1.62
CA PHE A 31 -7.99 0.25 1.29
C PHE A 31 -7.93 -1.20 1.75
N SER A 32 -8.31 -1.48 3.00
CA SER A 32 -8.40 -2.83 3.56
C SER A 32 -9.41 -3.70 2.81
N LYS A 33 -10.55 -3.13 2.38
CA LYS A 33 -11.49 -3.83 1.49
C LYS A 33 -10.84 -4.16 0.15
N LYS A 34 -10.13 -3.22 -0.47
CA LYS A 34 -9.38 -3.43 -1.72
C LYS A 34 -8.34 -4.55 -1.59
N LEU A 35 -7.58 -4.58 -0.50
CA LEU A 35 -6.56 -5.61 -0.26
C LEU A 35 -7.15 -7.03 -0.16
N ARG A 36 -8.43 -7.18 0.21
CA ARG A 36 -9.13 -8.48 0.23
C ARG A 36 -9.61 -8.93 -1.15
N MET A 37 -9.68 -8.02 -2.12
CA MET A 37 -10.07 -8.31 -3.50
C MET A 37 -8.83 -8.55 -4.37
N GLU A 38 -9.03 -9.14 -5.54
CA GLU A 38 -7.93 -9.33 -6.50
C GLU A 38 -7.59 -7.99 -7.13
N LEU A 39 -6.42 -7.43 -6.80
CA LEU A 39 -5.94 -6.16 -7.33
C LEU A 39 -5.30 -6.39 -8.70
N SER A 40 -5.67 -5.57 -9.67
CA SER A 40 -4.98 -5.52 -10.96
C SER A 40 -3.50 -5.16 -10.77
N PRO A 41 -2.61 -5.64 -11.67
CA PRO A 41 -1.18 -5.36 -11.59
C PRO A 41 -0.87 -3.85 -11.60
N GLU A 42 -1.65 -3.04 -12.31
CA GLU A 42 -1.52 -1.58 -12.32
C GLU A 42 -1.79 -0.94 -10.94
N GLU A 43 -2.82 -1.42 -10.23
CA GLU A 43 -3.13 -0.92 -8.90
C GLU A 43 -2.05 -1.29 -7.90
N LYS A 44 -1.52 -2.52 -7.99
CA LYS A 44 -0.38 -2.95 -7.17
C LYS A 44 0.83 -2.05 -7.42
N LYS A 45 1.11 -1.69 -8.68
CA LYS A 45 2.23 -0.83 -9.05
C LYS A 45 2.11 0.56 -8.41
N LYS A 46 0.93 1.19 -8.49
CA LYS A 46 0.65 2.46 -7.79
C LYS A 46 0.88 2.37 -6.28
N ILE A 47 0.43 1.27 -5.65
CA ILE A 47 0.64 1.05 -4.21
C ILE A 47 2.13 0.94 -3.91
N PHE A 48 2.91 0.22 -4.74
CA PHE A 48 4.35 0.10 -4.56
C PHE A 48 5.09 1.42 -4.73
N GLU A 49 4.72 2.25 -5.71
CA GLU A 49 5.29 3.59 -5.89
C GLU A 49 5.03 4.47 -4.67
N ILE A 50 3.80 4.48 -4.16
CA ILE A 50 3.44 5.24 -2.95
C ILE A 50 4.20 4.73 -1.73
N ILE A 51 4.36 3.42 -1.57
CA ILE A 51 5.16 2.85 -0.47
C ILE A 51 6.62 3.31 -0.57
N GLU A 52 7.19 3.35 -1.77
CA GLU A 52 8.57 3.78 -1.99
C GLU A 52 8.74 5.29 -1.69
N GLU A 53 7.79 6.12 -2.13
CA GLU A 53 7.74 7.54 -1.78
C GLU A 53 7.68 7.74 -0.26
N LEU A 54 6.72 7.10 0.40
CA LEU A 54 6.52 7.22 1.85
C LEU A 54 7.72 6.71 2.65
N LYS A 55 8.39 5.67 2.15
CA LYS A 55 9.63 5.16 2.72
C LYS A 55 10.74 6.19 2.61
N ASN A 56 10.88 6.86 1.47
CA ASN A 56 11.87 7.92 1.29
C ASN A 56 11.55 9.17 2.15
N GLU A 57 10.27 9.51 2.29
CA GLU A 57 9.81 10.63 3.15
C GLU A 57 10.03 10.36 4.65
N ASN A 58 9.91 9.12 5.13
CA ASN A 58 10.12 8.77 6.56
C ASN A 58 11.59 8.53 6.95
N VAL A 59 12.50 8.42 5.98
CA VAL A 59 13.94 8.16 6.23
C VAL A 59 14.73 9.47 6.44
N ASN A 60 14.06 10.62 6.41
CA ASN A 60 14.64 11.95 6.62
C ASN A 60 14.17 12.54 7.96
#